data_AF-A0A0D3AZY3-F1
#
_entry.id   AF-A0A0D3AZY3-F1
#
_cell.length_a   1.000
_cell.length_b   1.000
_cell.length_c   1.000
_cell.angle_alpha   90.00
_cell.angle_beta   90.00
_cell.angle_gamma   90.00
#
_symmetry.space_group_name_H-M   'P 1'
#
loop_
_entity.id
_entity.type
_entity.pdbx_description
1 polymer ?
#
loop_
_entity_poly.entity_id
_entity_poly.type
_entity_poly.pdbx_seq_one_letter_code
_entity_poly.pdbx_strand_id
1 'polypeptide(L)'
;MDHNELPVNLREDKVSDETKKLISSLPTDKDSQGNLCKYQGCWYYYNTFQAVISFQKHFQPQDTDIILASTPKSGTTWLKALTVALLERSKHHDDHPMNHPLLSNNPHALVPLLESSAPDLTKFSPSSSTRLFSTHMPLYTLKEGLKGSPCKIVFMCRNAKDALISRMHFRCKYEKIEVNSSVLEPMFESLCRGVTFYGPIWDNVLSYWRGSLEDPNHVLFMKYEEMKEEPCVQLKRLAEFLGFPFTEQEEDRGVVEKILELCSLRSLSDLEANKSGKTVNGVDHKFFFRKGEVGDWKNHLTPEMESKIDTIIEEKLRGSGLSF
;
A
#
# COMPACT_ATOMS: atom_id res chain seq x y z
N MET A 1 -6.38 -28.89 -2.25
CA MET A 1 -6.87 -27.57 -2.71
C MET A 1 -6.69 -27.54 -4.21
N ASP A 2 -7.76 -27.27 -4.94
CA ASP A 2 -7.69 -27.12 -6.40
C ASP A 2 -6.83 -25.88 -6.72
N HIS A 3 -5.93 -25.96 -7.71
CA HIS A 3 -5.04 -24.84 -8.07
C HIS A 3 -5.83 -23.59 -8.48
N ASN A 4 -7.10 -23.75 -8.87
CA ASN A 4 -8.03 -22.68 -9.21
C ASN A 4 -8.64 -21.93 -8.01
N GLU A 5 -8.44 -22.39 -6.78
CA GLU A 5 -8.97 -21.74 -5.56
C GLU A 5 -7.95 -20.79 -4.90
N LEU A 6 -6.67 -20.86 -5.26
CA LEU A 6 -5.63 -19.99 -4.68
C LEU A 6 -5.77 -18.54 -5.18
N PRO A 7 -5.40 -17.53 -4.35
CA PRO A 7 -5.26 -16.15 -4.80
C PRO A 7 -4.36 -16.04 -6.02
N VAL A 8 -4.69 -15.15 -6.98
CA VAL A 8 -3.92 -14.99 -8.24
C VAL A 8 -2.43 -14.79 -8.00
N ASN A 9 -2.06 -14.02 -6.98
CA ASN A 9 -0.65 -13.79 -6.61
C ASN A 9 0.05 -15.02 -6.01
N LEU A 10 -0.69 -15.99 -5.44
CA LEU A 10 -0.16 -17.25 -4.91
C LEU A 10 -0.10 -18.36 -5.96
N ARG A 11 -0.77 -18.21 -7.11
CA ARG A 11 -0.69 -19.20 -8.17
C ARG A 11 0.69 -19.14 -8.82
N GLU A 12 1.15 -20.29 -9.32
CA GLU A 12 2.40 -20.41 -10.07
C GLU A 12 2.14 -20.77 -11.56
N ASP A 13 0.86 -20.87 -11.94
CA ASP A 13 0.37 -21.32 -13.24
C ASP A 13 0.70 -20.37 -14.40
N LYS A 14 0.90 -19.08 -14.10
CA LYS A 14 1.14 -18.01 -15.09
C LYS A 14 2.55 -17.46 -15.09
N VAL A 15 3.48 -18.12 -14.39
CA VAL A 15 4.89 -17.72 -14.37
C VAL A 15 5.57 -18.22 -15.65
N SER A 16 6.18 -17.30 -16.41
CA SER A 16 6.91 -17.59 -17.64
C SER A 16 8.18 -18.39 -17.37
N ASP A 17 8.67 -19.12 -18.36
CA ASP A 17 9.87 -19.94 -18.18
C ASP A 17 11.13 -19.10 -17.97
N GLU A 18 11.19 -17.88 -18.55
CA GLU A 18 12.26 -16.93 -18.24
C GLU A 18 12.24 -16.52 -16.77
N THR A 19 11.04 -16.28 -16.22
CA THR A 19 10.90 -15.91 -14.81
C THR A 19 11.23 -17.09 -13.90
N LYS A 20 10.81 -18.31 -14.23
CA LYS A 20 11.21 -19.53 -13.49
C LYS A 20 12.73 -19.71 -13.46
N LYS A 21 13.41 -19.46 -14.59
CA LYS A 21 14.87 -19.50 -14.68
C LYS A 21 15.54 -18.43 -13.83
N LEU A 22 14.94 -17.25 -13.70
CA LEU A 22 15.44 -16.22 -12.79
C LEU A 22 15.25 -16.65 -11.33
N ILE A 23 14.06 -17.16 -10.97
CA ILE A 23 13.74 -17.66 -9.62
C ILE A 23 14.73 -18.73 -9.16
N SER A 24 15.15 -19.66 -10.03
CA SER A 24 16.08 -20.73 -9.66
C SER A 24 17.48 -20.24 -9.25
N SER A 25 17.81 -18.99 -9.53
CA SER A 25 19.05 -18.32 -9.10
C SER A 25 18.89 -17.46 -7.85
N LEU A 26 17.67 -17.28 -7.34
CA LEU A 26 17.37 -16.44 -6.19
C LEU A 26 17.22 -17.27 -4.90
N PRO A 27 17.51 -16.70 -3.72
CA PRO A 27 17.13 -17.32 -2.46
C PRO A 27 15.62 -17.53 -2.39
N THR A 28 15.18 -18.71 -1.94
CA THR A 28 13.77 -19.04 -1.75
C THR A 28 13.50 -19.47 -0.31
N ASP A 29 12.28 -19.21 0.15
CA ASP A 29 11.75 -19.65 1.45
C ASP A 29 10.22 -19.65 1.33
N LYS A 30 9.51 -20.00 2.40
CA LYS A 30 8.05 -19.96 2.49
C LYS A 30 7.61 -19.09 3.64
N ASP A 31 6.55 -18.32 3.41
CA ASP A 31 5.79 -17.72 4.49
C ASP A 31 4.58 -18.59 4.87
N SER A 32 3.73 -18.06 5.75
CA SER A 32 2.48 -18.69 6.17
C SER A 32 1.46 -19.02 5.05
N GLN A 33 1.70 -18.60 3.80
CA GLN A 33 0.77 -18.74 2.67
C GLN A 33 1.40 -19.42 1.45
N GLY A 34 2.70 -19.23 1.18
CA GLY A 34 3.29 -19.85 -0.01
C GLY A 34 4.78 -19.60 -0.21
N ASN A 35 5.26 -20.06 -1.37
CA ASN A 35 6.65 -19.95 -1.78
C ASN A 35 7.01 -18.51 -2.16
N LEU A 36 8.15 -18.04 -1.67
CA LEU A 36 8.69 -16.73 -1.92
C LEU A 36 10.08 -16.84 -2.53
N CYS A 37 10.41 -15.91 -3.44
CA CYS A 37 11.79 -15.65 -3.85
C CYS A 37 12.23 -14.27 -3.35
N LYS A 38 13.49 -14.16 -2.92
CA LYS A 38 14.08 -12.90 -2.48
C LYS A 38 14.74 -12.19 -3.66
N TYR A 39 14.27 -10.99 -3.98
CA TYR A 39 14.83 -10.12 -5.01
C TYR A 39 15.03 -8.72 -4.42
N GLN A 40 16.23 -8.16 -4.57
CA GLN A 40 16.54 -6.80 -4.12
C GLN A 40 16.16 -6.52 -2.66
N GLY A 41 16.46 -7.49 -1.79
CA GLY A 41 16.17 -7.40 -0.36
C GLY A 41 14.73 -7.75 0.03
N CYS A 42 13.81 -7.89 -0.92
CA CYS A 42 12.38 -8.10 -0.68
C CYS A 42 11.89 -9.49 -1.12
N TRP A 43 10.95 -10.07 -0.35
CA TRP A 43 10.33 -11.35 -0.65
C TRP A 43 9.03 -11.20 -1.45
N TYR A 44 8.94 -11.90 -2.58
CA TYR A 44 7.80 -11.88 -3.49
C TYR A 44 7.28 -13.28 -3.79
N TYR A 45 5.96 -13.42 -3.94
CA TYR A 45 5.40 -14.59 -4.63
C TYR A 45 5.75 -14.52 -6.11
N TYR A 46 5.85 -15.67 -6.78
CA TYR A 46 6.41 -15.76 -8.12
C TYR A 46 5.63 -14.95 -9.18
N ASN A 47 4.29 -14.94 -9.13
CA ASN A 47 3.48 -14.11 -10.02
C ASN A 47 3.72 -12.60 -9.79
N THR A 48 3.90 -12.18 -8.54
CA THR A 48 4.23 -10.78 -8.22
C THR A 48 5.65 -10.45 -8.65
N PHE A 49 6.61 -11.36 -8.42
CA PHE A 49 7.98 -11.18 -8.88
C PHE A 49 8.05 -10.98 -10.40
N GLN A 50 7.31 -11.78 -11.17
CA GLN A 50 7.17 -11.58 -12.62
C GLN A 50 6.68 -10.17 -12.95
N ALA A 51 5.67 -9.67 -12.23
CA ALA A 51 5.12 -8.34 -12.45
C ALA A 51 6.11 -7.23 -12.07
N VAL A 52 6.92 -7.41 -11.02
CA VAL A 52 8.02 -6.50 -10.64
C VAL A 52 9.05 -6.41 -11.77
N ILE A 53 9.49 -7.55 -12.32
CA ILE A 53 10.43 -7.58 -13.44
C ILE A 53 9.83 -6.92 -14.69
N SER A 54 8.54 -7.16 -14.96
CA SER A 54 7.82 -6.53 -16.07
C SER A 54 7.78 -5.01 -15.90
N PHE A 55 7.44 -4.53 -14.71
CA PHE A 55 7.45 -3.11 -14.37
C PHE A 55 8.82 -2.48 -14.64
N GLN A 56 9.90 -3.05 -14.10
CA GLN A 56 11.25 -2.50 -14.27
C GLN A 56 11.69 -2.41 -15.74
N LYS A 57 11.29 -3.40 -16.56
CA LYS A 57 11.63 -3.42 -18.00
C LYS A 57 10.78 -2.43 -18.79
N HIS A 58 9.47 -2.44 -18.57
CA HIS A 58 8.50 -1.89 -19.54
C HIS A 58 7.85 -0.58 -19.10
N PHE A 59 7.84 -0.26 -17.80
CA PHE A 59 7.25 0.98 -17.34
C PHE A 59 7.97 2.20 -17.93
N GLN A 60 7.16 3.17 -18.34
CA GLN A 60 7.59 4.45 -18.89
C GLN A 60 7.10 5.55 -17.95
N PRO A 61 7.95 5.97 -16.99
CA PRO A 61 7.58 7.01 -16.04
C PRO A 61 7.44 8.36 -16.75
N GLN A 62 6.58 9.20 -16.19
CA GLN A 62 6.51 10.62 -16.50
C GLN A 62 6.89 11.41 -15.25
N ASP A 63 7.55 12.54 -15.43
CA ASP A 63 8.02 13.37 -14.31
C ASP A 63 6.86 13.90 -13.44
N THR A 64 5.65 13.97 -14.02
CA THR A 64 4.41 14.34 -13.34
C THR A 64 3.67 13.17 -12.70
N ASP A 65 4.23 11.96 -12.71
CA ASP A 65 3.61 10.82 -12.02
C ASP A 65 3.68 11.01 -10.50
N ILE A 66 2.63 10.55 -9.83
CA ILE A 66 2.59 10.39 -8.37
C ILE A 66 2.49 8.90 -8.06
N ILE A 67 3.41 8.41 -7.23
CA ILE A 67 3.47 7.01 -6.80
C ILE A 67 3.12 6.90 -5.31
N LEU A 68 2.03 6.19 -5.00
CA LEU A 68 1.59 5.91 -3.64
C LEU A 68 2.14 4.55 -3.18
N ALA A 69 3.14 4.59 -2.32
CA ALA A 69 3.80 3.42 -1.77
C ALA A 69 3.31 3.11 -0.35
N SER A 70 3.29 1.83 0.01
CA SER A 70 3.05 1.40 1.41
C SER A 70 3.43 -0.06 1.57
N THR A 71 3.76 -0.49 2.77
CA THR A 71 3.69 -1.93 3.06
C THR A 71 2.22 -2.39 3.02
N PRO A 72 1.91 -3.62 2.60
CA PRO A 72 0.53 -4.08 2.57
C PRO A 72 -0.14 -3.92 3.94
N LYS A 73 -1.39 -3.43 3.93
CA LYS A 73 -2.22 -3.22 5.13
C LYS A 73 -1.84 -2.03 6.02
N SER A 74 -1.00 -1.14 5.50
CA SER A 74 -0.56 0.10 6.19
C SER A 74 -1.35 1.35 5.80
N GLY A 75 -2.60 1.20 5.31
CA GLY A 75 -3.46 2.35 4.98
C GLY A 75 -3.52 2.71 3.48
N THR A 76 -3.05 1.85 2.58
CA THR A 76 -3.02 2.08 1.12
C THR A 76 -4.36 2.57 0.54
N THR A 77 -5.48 1.94 0.91
CA THR A 77 -6.82 2.32 0.42
C THR A 77 -7.15 3.77 0.80
N TRP A 78 -6.78 4.18 2.01
CA TRP A 78 -7.06 5.51 2.52
C TRP A 78 -6.16 6.55 1.86
N LEU A 79 -4.86 6.26 1.72
CA LEU A 79 -3.92 7.12 1.00
C LEU A 79 -4.36 7.33 -0.46
N LYS A 80 -4.81 6.26 -1.15
CA LYS A 80 -5.38 6.36 -2.50
C LYS A 80 -6.59 7.29 -2.56
N ALA A 81 -7.55 7.11 -1.64
CA ALA A 81 -8.75 7.93 -1.59
C ALA A 81 -8.42 9.41 -1.33
N LEU A 82 -7.59 9.70 -0.32
CA LEU A 82 -7.18 11.06 0.02
C LEU A 82 -6.47 11.74 -1.15
N THR A 83 -5.52 11.05 -1.79
CA THR A 83 -4.78 11.61 -2.92
C THR A 83 -5.68 11.87 -4.12
N VAL A 84 -6.60 10.96 -4.44
CA VAL A 84 -7.60 11.20 -5.50
C VAL A 84 -8.44 12.44 -5.16
N ALA A 85 -8.96 12.54 -3.93
CA ALA A 85 -9.78 13.68 -3.54
C ALA A 85 -9.02 15.02 -3.58
N LEU A 86 -7.74 15.03 -3.20
CA LEU A 86 -6.87 16.20 -3.33
C LEU A 86 -6.70 16.64 -4.79
N LEU A 87 -6.40 15.69 -5.68
CA LEU A 87 -6.17 16.00 -7.09
C LEU A 87 -7.47 16.43 -7.79
N GLU A 88 -8.60 15.81 -7.47
CA GLU A 88 -9.90 16.22 -8.02
C GLU A 88 -10.30 17.61 -7.52
N ARG A 89 -10.04 17.94 -6.24
CA ARG A 89 -10.19 19.32 -5.72
C ARG A 89 -9.39 20.32 -6.55
N SER A 90 -8.13 20.01 -6.88
CA SER A 90 -7.28 20.93 -7.66
C SER A 90 -7.75 21.14 -9.12
N LYS A 91 -8.55 20.21 -9.67
CA LYS A 91 -9.10 20.32 -11.04
C LYS A 91 -10.42 21.11 -11.07
N HIS A 92 -11.17 21.07 -9.98
CA HIS A 92 -12.50 21.63 -9.88
C HIS A 92 -12.52 22.67 -8.76
N HIS A 93 -12.40 23.95 -9.14
CA HIS A 93 -12.49 25.08 -8.20
C HIS A 93 -13.88 25.24 -7.55
N ASP A 94 -14.89 24.54 -8.08
CA ASP A 94 -16.27 24.56 -7.59
C ASP A 94 -16.62 23.34 -6.73
N ASP A 95 -17.31 23.65 -5.63
CA ASP A 95 -17.66 22.80 -4.49
C ASP A 95 -18.79 21.79 -4.81
N HIS A 96 -18.74 21.13 -5.96
CA HIS A 96 -19.79 20.19 -6.41
C HIS A 96 -19.41 18.72 -6.20
N PRO A 97 -19.81 18.11 -5.06
CA PRO A 97 -19.44 16.74 -4.71
C PRO A 97 -20.16 15.64 -5.52
N MET A 98 -21.18 15.97 -6.33
CA MET A 98 -22.10 14.97 -6.88
C MET A 98 -21.49 14.03 -7.92
N ASN A 99 -20.33 14.34 -8.48
CA ASN A 99 -19.65 13.51 -9.50
C ASN A 99 -18.22 13.08 -9.10
N HIS A 100 -17.88 13.12 -7.80
CA HIS A 100 -16.53 12.73 -7.37
C HIS A 100 -16.27 11.24 -7.71
N PRO A 101 -15.13 10.88 -8.34
CA PRO A 101 -14.89 9.52 -8.83
C PRO A 101 -14.91 8.44 -7.73
N LEU A 102 -14.58 8.81 -6.49
CA LEU A 102 -14.68 7.91 -5.34
C LEU A 102 -16.12 7.47 -5.02
N LEU A 103 -17.15 8.22 -5.42
CA LEU A 103 -18.55 7.84 -5.17
C LEU A 103 -18.98 6.63 -6.01
N SER A 104 -18.36 6.43 -7.17
CA SER A 104 -18.70 5.39 -8.14
C SER A 104 -17.61 4.34 -8.33
N ASN A 105 -16.40 4.56 -7.80
CA ASN A 105 -15.26 3.67 -7.98
C ASN A 105 -14.53 3.38 -6.66
N ASN A 106 -14.08 2.14 -6.50
CA ASN A 106 -13.16 1.79 -5.42
C ASN A 106 -11.80 2.50 -5.62
N PRO A 107 -11.13 2.97 -4.55
CA PRO A 107 -9.82 3.62 -4.67
C PRO A 107 -8.76 2.79 -5.41
N HIS A 108 -8.81 1.46 -5.34
CA HIS A 108 -7.87 0.58 -6.05
C HIS A 108 -8.14 0.49 -7.55
N ALA A 109 -9.33 0.86 -8.03
CA ALA A 109 -9.63 0.99 -9.45
C ALA A 109 -9.13 2.31 -10.04
N LEU A 110 -9.12 3.37 -9.23
CA LEU A 110 -8.64 4.71 -9.61
C LEU A 110 -7.11 4.81 -9.58
N VAL A 111 -6.47 4.05 -8.68
CA VAL A 111 -5.01 4.03 -8.51
C VAL A 111 -4.50 2.59 -8.68
N PRO A 112 -4.09 2.19 -9.89
CA PRO A 112 -3.63 0.84 -10.16
C PRO A 112 -2.33 0.52 -9.43
N LEU A 113 -2.11 -0.78 -9.18
CA LEU A 113 -0.86 -1.31 -8.64
C LEU A 113 0.12 -1.54 -9.81
N LEU A 114 1.34 -1.02 -9.71
CA LEU A 114 2.37 -1.13 -10.75
C LEU A 114 2.77 -2.57 -11.01
N GLU A 115 3.02 -3.34 -9.96
CA GLU A 115 3.37 -4.75 -9.99
C GLU A 115 2.15 -5.69 -10.08
N SER A 116 1.16 -5.31 -10.90
CA SER A 116 0.02 -6.15 -11.28
C SER A 116 0.28 -6.89 -12.60
N SER A 117 -0.36 -8.04 -12.81
CA SER A 117 -0.18 -8.86 -14.02
C SER A 117 -0.70 -8.23 -15.32
N ALA A 118 -1.49 -7.17 -15.22
CA ALA A 118 -2.02 -6.40 -16.37
C ALA A 118 -2.46 -5.00 -15.93
N PRO A 119 -1.53 -4.04 -15.73
CA PRO A 119 -1.94 -2.66 -15.51
C PRO A 119 -2.52 -2.15 -16.83
N ASP A 120 -3.83 -1.90 -16.87
CA ASP A 120 -4.45 -1.20 -17.98
C ASP A 120 -4.08 0.28 -17.92
N LEU A 121 -2.91 0.60 -18.48
CA LEU A 121 -2.39 1.95 -18.55
C LEU A 121 -3.12 2.81 -19.60
N THR A 122 -3.97 2.21 -20.43
CA THR A 122 -4.68 2.92 -21.52
C THR A 122 -5.77 3.86 -20.99
N LYS A 123 -6.23 3.64 -19.76
CA LYS A 123 -7.18 4.52 -19.07
C LYS A 123 -6.57 5.85 -18.62
N PHE A 124 -5.24 5.97 -18.60
CA PHE A 124 -4.54 7.20 -18.29
C PHE A 124 -4.22 7.92 -19.59
N SER A 125 -5.12 8.83 -19.99
CA SER A 125 -4.94 9.63 -21.20
C SER A 125 -3.64 10.44 -21.10
N PRO A 126 -2.84 10.55 -22.18
CA PRO A 126 -1.70 11.47 -22.25
C PRO A 126 -2.07 12.95 -22.01
N SER A 127 -3.37 13.28 -22.06
CA SER A 127 -3.90 14.63 -21.92
C SER A 127 -4.31 15.03 -20.50
N SER A 128 -4.27 14.14 -19.49
CA SER A 128 -4.57 14.49 -18.09
C SER A 128 -3.28 14.71 -17.30
N SER A 129 -3.17 15.86 -16.63
CA SER A 129 -1.93 16.47 -16.13
C SER A 129 -1.15 15.74 -15.03
N THR A 130 -1.56 14.57 -14.52
CA THR A 130 -0.84 13.82 -13.47
C THR A 130 -1.40 12.39 -13.41
N ARG A 131 -0.57 11.35 -13.57
CA ARG A 131 -1.01 9.95 -13.39
C ARG A 131 -0.74 9.49 -11.97
N LEU A 132 -1.66 8.69 -11.42
CA LEU A 132 -1.57 8.19 -10.05
C LEU A 132 -1.40 6.67 -10.06
N PHE A 133 -0.31 6.20 -9.48
CA PHE A 133 0.01 4.78 -9.35
C PHE A 133 0.22 4.38 -7.91
N SER A 134 0.23 3.07 -7.64
CA SER A 134 0.57 2.55 -6.33
C SER A 134 1.53 1.37 -6.39
N THR A 135 2.23 1.13 -5.29
CA THR A 135 3.14 -0.01 -5.16
C THR A 135 3.30 -0.44 -3.70
N HIS A 136 3.75 -1.68 -3.52
CA HIS A 136 4.24 -2.24 -2.27
C HIS A 136 5.74 -2.60 -2.32
N MET A 137 6.40 -2.37 -3.46
CA MET A 137 7.84 -2.55 -3.62
C MET A 137 8.63 -1.64 -2.66
N PRO A 138 9.83 -2.05 -2.20
CA PRO A 138 10.77 -1.14 -1.56
C PRO A 138 11.21 -0.01 -2.49
N LEU A 139 11.67 1.10 -1.92
CA LEU A 139 12.04 2.29 -2.69
C LEU A 139 13.12 1.99 -3.75
N TYR A 140 14.13 1.18 -3.41
CA TYR A 140 15.20 0.82 -4.34
C TYR A 140 14.67 0.09 -5.58
N THR A 141 13.84 -0.94 -5.39
CA THR A 141 13.24 -1.71 -6.49
C THR A 141 12.33 -0.85 -7.35
N LEU A 142 11.57 0.05 -6.73
CA LEU A 142 10.75 1.04 -7.43
C LEU A 142 11.62 1.97 -8.28
N LYS A 143 12.67 2.57 -7.70
CA LYS A 143 13.56 3.54 -8.37
C LYS A 143 14.22 2.98 -9.64
N GLU A 144 14.53 1.68 -9.68
CA GLU A 144 15.04 1.05 -10.90
C GLU A 144 14.08 1.14 -12.08
N GLY A 145 12.78 0.90 -11.85
CA GLY A 145 11.77 1.04 -12.90
C GLY A 145 11.44 2.49 -13.25
N LEU A 146 11.68 3.43 -12.33
CA LEU A 146 11.53 4.86 -12.57
C LEU A 146 12.69 5.47 -13.37
N LYS A 147 13.80 4.75 -13.59
CA LYS A 147 14.90 5.14 -14.50
C LYS A 147 15.39 6.58 -14.27
N GLY A 148 15.39 7.04 -13.02
CA GLY A 148 15.82 8.39 -12.63
C GLY A 148 14.78 9.50 -12.81
N SER A 149 13.54 9.20 -13.19
CA SER A 149 12.47 10.20 -13.27
C SER A 149 12.16 10.79 -11.88
N PRO A 150 11.97 12.12 -11.75
CA PRO A 150 11.73 12.83 -10.49
C PRO A 150 10.26 12.74 -10.04
N CYS A 151 9.58 11.61 -10.29
CA CYS A 151 8.19 11.42 -9.86
C CYS A 151 8.06 11.66 -8.35
N LYS A 152 6.92 12.20 -7.92
CA LYS A 152 6.64 12.32 -6.48
C LYS A 152 6.23 10.96 -5.92
N ILE A 153 6.79 10.60 -4.78
CA ILE A 153 6.56 9.32 -4.11
C ILE A 153 6.05 9.61 -2.70
N VAL A 154 4.88 9.08 -2.35
CA VAL A 154 4.31 9.19 -1.00
C VAL A 154 4.26 7.80 -0.38
N PHE A 155 4.98 7.60 0.72
CA PHE A 155 5.00 6.35 1.46
C PHE A 155 4.19 6.44 2.75
N MET A 156 3.25 5.51 2.93
CA MET A 156 2.53 5.32 4.19
C MET A 156 3.05 4.09 4.92
N CYS A 157 3.58 4.28 6.13
CA CYS A 157 3.90 3.20 7.05
C CYS A 157 2.83 3.05 8.13
N ARG A 158 2.84 1.91 8.81
CA ARG A 158 2.00 1.63 9.97
C ARG A 158 2.77 0.74 10.93
N ASN A 159 2.45 0.81 12.22
CA ASN A 159 2.96 -0.10 13.23
C ASN A 159 2.82 -1.57 12.78
N ALA A 160 3.90 -2.34 12.89
CA ALA A 160 3.98 -3.70 12.39
C ALA A 160 2.96 -4.65 13.05
N LYS A 161 2.65 -4.44 14.34
CA LYS A 161 1.67 -5.23 15.10
C LYS A 161 0.27 -5.06 14.52
N ASP A 162 -0.16 -3.82 14.28
CA ASP A 162 -1.46 -3.54 13.65
C ASP A 162 -1.52 -3.99 12.18
N ALA A 163 -0.42 -3.85 11.44
CA ALA A 163 -0.34 -4.31 10.06
C ALA A 163 -0.49 -5.85 9.99
N LEU A 164 0.14 -6.60 10.90
CA LEU A 164 0.01 -8.05 11.02
C LEU A 164 -1.45 -8.46 11.27
N ILE A 165 -2.12 -7.85 12.24
CA ILE A 165 -3.53 -8.16 12.54
C ILE A 165 -4.44 -7.80 11.38
N SER A 166 -4.22 -6.64 10.73
CA SER A 166 -4.97 -6.26 9.54
C SER A 166 -4.77 -7.26 8.39
N ARG A 167 -3.57 -7.81 8.24
CA ARG A 167 -3.25 -8.83 7.23
C ARG A 167 -3.90 -10.17 7.55
N MET A 168 -3.88 -10.60 8.81
CA MET A 168 -4.54 -11.84 9.25
C MET A 168 -6.03 -11.79 8.94
N HIS A 169 -6.74 -10.74 9.37
CA HIS A 169 -8.17 -10.60 9.08
C HIS A 169 -8.47 -10.53 7.57
N PHE A 170 -7.63 -9.85 6.80
CA PHE A 170 -7.79 -9.77 5.36
C PHE A 170 -7.63 -11.14 4.69
N ARG A 171 -6.61 -11.91 5.10
CA ARG A 171 -6.41 -13.29 4.66
C ARG A 171 -7.61 -14.16 5.00
N CYS A 172 -8.07 -14.14 6.26
CA CYS A 172 -9.23 -14.92 6.69
C CYS A 172 -10.49 -14.63 5.86
N LYS A 173 -10.78 -13.35 5.58
CA LYS A 173 -11.90 -12.95 4.72
C LYS A 173 -11.74 -13.48 3.29
N TYR A 174 -10.53 -13.39 2.74
CA TYR A 174 -10.23 -13.81 1.37
C TYR A 174 -10.31 -15.33 1.20
N GLU A 175 -9.70 -16.07 2.11
CA GLU A 175 -9.66 -17.54 2.12
C GLU A 175 -10.95 -18.16 2.70
N LYS A 176 -11.88 -17.35 3.18
CA LYS A 176 -13.14 -17.76 3.83
C LYS A 176 -12.93 -18.69 5.03
N ILE A 177 -11.89 -18.41 5.81
CA ILE A 177 -11.57 -19.13 7.05
C ILE A 177 -11.83 -18.24 8.27
N GLU A 178 -12.03 -18.87 9.41
CA GLU A 178 -12.20 -18.14 10.67
C GLU A 178 -10.88 -17.54 11.16
N VAL A 179 -11.01 -16.43 11.89
CA VAL A 179 -9.87 -15.77 12.54
C VAL A 179 -9.60 -16.48 13.86
N ASN A 180 -8.42 -17.07 14.00
CA ASN A 180 -8.00 -17.75 15.23
C ASN A 180 -6.46 -17.80 15.33
N SER A 181 -5.95 -18.33 16.45
CA SER A 181 -4.52 -18.44 16.71
C SER A 181 -3.76 -19.28 15.68
N SER A 182 -4.39 -20.33 15.12
CA SER A 182 -3.74 -21.19 14.12
C SER A 182 -3.40 -20.46 12.81
N VAL A 183 -4.10 -19.35 12.51
CA VAL A 183 -3.75 -18.46 11.40
C VAL A 183 -2.70 -17.45 11.82
N LEU A 184 -2.79 -16.93 13.05
CA LEU A 184 -1.92 -15.88 13.56
C LEU A 184 -0.48 -16.36 13.76
N GLU A 185 -0.29 -17.51 14.42
CA GLU A 185 1.03 -18.01 14.84
C GLU A 185 2.01 -18.17 13.66
N PRO A 186 1.65 -18.81 12.52
CA PRO A 186 2.55 -18.90 11.37
C PRO A 186 2.84 -17.53 10.74
N MET A 187 1.86 -16.62 10.73
CA MET A 187 2.04 -15.26 10.20
C MET A 187 2.99 -14.44 11.07
N PHE A 188 2.86 -14.58 12.39
CA PHE A 188 3.74 -13.98 13.38
C PHE A 188 5.18 -14.47 13.24
N GLU A 189 5.39 -15.79 13.14
CA GLU A 189 6.74 -16.34 12.97
C GLU A 189 7.37 -15.93 11.63
N SER A 190 6.59 -15.90 10.55
CA SER A 190 7.04 -15.35 9.27
C SER A 190 7.48 -13.89 9.38
N LEU A 191 6.71 -13.05 10.08
CA LEU A 191 7.05 -11.65 10.34
C LEU A 191 8.37 -11.55 11.12
N CYS A 192 8.53 -12.32 12.20
CA CYS A 192 9.72 -12.29 13.03
C CYS A 192 10.98 -12.72 12.26
N ARG A 193 10.87 -13.70 11.34
CA ARG A 193 11.96 -14.09 10.44
C ARG A 193 12.25 -13.06 9.34
N GLY A 194 11.37 -12.09 9.13
CA GLY A 194 11.41 -11.18 7.99
C GLY A 194 11.05 -11.84 6.65
N VAL A 195 10.50 -13.06 6.68
CA VAL A 195 10.12 -13.84 5.51
C VAL A 195 8.60 -13.74 5.35
N THR A 196 8.17 -12.63 4.77
CA THR A 196 6.77 -12.32 4.47
C THR A 196 6.67 -11.69 3.10
N PHE A 197 5.57 -11.90 2.37
CA PHE A 197 5.31 -11.13 1.15
C PHE A 197 5.46 -9.61 1.35
N TYR A 198 6.29 -8.96 0.52
CA TYR A 198 6.78 -7.57 0.60
C TYR A 198 7.65 -7.22 1.82
N GLY A 199 8.19 -8.23 2.49
CA GLY A 199 9.08 -8.08 3.65
C GLY A 199 10.55 -8.27 3.33
N PRO A 200 11.45 -8.02 4.30
CA PRO A 200 11.11 -7.66 5.69
C PRO A 200 10.51 -6.25 5.83
N ILE A 201 9.54 -6.09 6.74
CA ILE A 201 8.81 -4.82 6.88
C ILE A 201 9.74 -3.64 7.23
N TRP A 202 10.72 -3.88 8.11
CA TRP A 202 11.67 -2.87 8.54
C TRP A 202 12.59 -2.40 7.41
N ASP A 203 13.03 -3.30 6.52
CA ASP A 203 13.88 -2.92 5.38
C ASP A 203 13.10 -2.05 4.39
N ASN A 204 11.84 -2.41 4.12
CA ASN A 204 10.95 -1.62 3.26
C ASN A 204 10.72 -0.23 3.86
N VAL A 205 10.31 -0.14 5.13
CA VAL A 205 10.11 1.12 5.84
C VAL A 205 11.38 1.98 5.87
N LEU A 206 12.53 1.40 6.21
CA LEU A 206 13.80 2.12 6.25
C LEU A 206 14.23 2.64 4.88
N SER A 207 13.92 1.91 3.80
CA SER A 207 14.23 2.36 2.44
C SER A 207 13.54 3.68 2.11
N TYR A 208 12.27 3.83 2.48
CA TYR A 208 11.50 5.05 2.29
C TYR A 208 11.84 6.15 3.30
N TRP A 209 12.11 5.78 4.56
CA TRP A 209 12.56 6.73 5.58
C TRP A 209 13.85 7.43 5.16
N ARG A 210 14.90 6.67 4.82
CA ARG A 210 16.17 7.20 4.32
C ARG A 210 15.98 8.00 3.03
N GLY A 211 15.17 7.47 2.10
CA GLY A 211 14.85 8.17 0.87
C GLY A 211 14.20 9.54 1.08
N SER A 212 13.33 9.67 2.09
CA SER A 212 12.71 10.95 2.43
C SER A 212 13.66 11.96 3.07
N LEU A 213 14.71 11.48 3.74
CA LEU A 213 15.77 12.35 4.29
C LEU A 213 16.76 12.79 3.20
N GLU A 214 17.08 11.89 2.27
CA GLU A 214 18.00 12.15 1.15
C GLU A 214 17.36 13.05 0.08
N ASP A 215 16.07 12.87 -0.20
CA ASP A 215 15.34 13.59 -1.25
C ASP A 215 13.92 13.99 -0.81
N PRO A 216 13.81 14.94 0.13
CA PRO A 216 12.52 15.34 0.71
C PRO A 216 11.56 16.02 -0.29
N ASN A 217 12.07 16.46 -1.45
CA ASN A 217 11.26 17.09 -2.49
C ASN A 217 10.49 16.07 -3.34
N HIS A 218 10.97 14.82 -3.41
CA HIS A 218 10.36 13.76 -4.22
C HIS A 218 9.93 12.53 -3.41
N VAL A 219 10.33 12.40 -2.14
CA VAL A 219 9.91 11.29 -1.27
C VAL A 219 9.31 11.83 0.03
N LEU A 220 8.00 11.64 0.21
CA LEU A 220 7.28 11.94 1.45
C LEU A 220 7.07 10.67 2.27
N PHE A 221 7.51 10.69 3.53
CA PHE A 221 7.23 9.63 4.50
C PHE A 221 6.12 10.06 5.47
N MET A 222 5.07 9.24 5.59
CA MET A 222 3.92 9.46 6.47
C MET A 222 3.63 8.23 7.32
N LYS A 223 3.12 8.44 8.53
CA LYS A 223 2.66 7.36 9.42
C LYS A 223 1.14 7.32 9.49
N TYR A 224 0.58 6.11 9.44
CA TYR A 224 -0.86 5.89 9.60
C TYR A 224 -1.36 6.40 10.96
N GLU A 225 -0.55 6.25 12.00
CA GLU A 225 -0.86 6.70 13.36
C GLU A 225 -0.98 8.23 13.42
N GLU A 226 -0.02 8.96 12.84
CA GLU A 226 -0.06 10.43 12.74
C GLU A 226 -1.26 10.90 11.90
N MET A 227 -1.57 10.20 10.80
CA MET A 227 -2.79 10.47 10.00
C MET A 227 -4.07 10.28 10.81
N LYS A 228 -4.08 9.36 11.78
CA LYS A 228 -5.24 9.10 12.64
C LYS A 228 -5.35 10.11 13.78
N GLU A 229 -4.23 10.57 14.31
CA GLU A 229 -4.14 11.54 15.40
C GLU A 229 -4.44 12.95 14.92
N GLU A 230 -3.81 13.38 13.82
CA GLU A 230 -3.90 14.75 13.29
C GLU A 230 -4.24 14.74 11.79
N PRO A 231 -5.45 14.27 11.39
CA PRO A 231 -5.80 14.07 9.99
C PRO A 231 -5.75 15.36 9.15
N CYS A 232 -6.16 16.50 9.70
CA CYS A 232 -6.12 17.79 8.98
C CYS A 232 -4.67 18.22 8.70
N VAL A 233 -3.78 18.11 9.68
CA VAL A 233 -2.36 18.48 9.55
C VAL A 233 -1.69 17.61 8.48
N GLN A 234 -1.90 16.29 8.56
CA GLN A 234 -1.26 15.38 7.62
C GLN A 234 -1.85 15.50 6.19
N LEU A 235 -3.15 15.79 6.05
CA LEU A 235 -3.74 16.04 4.75
C LEU A 235 -3.20 17.32 4.10
N LYS A 236 -3.01 18.39 4.86
CA LYS A 236 -2.37 19.63 4.37
C LYS A 236 -0.91 19.38 3.97
N ARG A 237 -0.15 18.67 4.81
CA ARG A 237 1.24 18.27 4.49
C ARG A 237 1.34 17.45 3.21
N LEU A 238 0.41 16.52 2.98
CA LEU A 238 0.32 15.77 1.72
C LEU A 238 0.04 16.71 0.54
N ALA A 239 -0.90 17.63 0.70
CA ALA A 239 -1.28 18.58 -0.34
C ALA A 239 -0.13 19.52 -0.72
N GLU A 240 0.59 20.06 0.27
CA GLU A 240 1.80 20.86 0.09
C GLU A 240 2.88 20.10 -0.67
N PHE A 241 3.22 18.88 -0.21
CA PHE A 241 4.22 18.03 -0.88
C PHE A 241 3.86 17.75 -2.34
N LEU A 242 2.58 17.49 -2.63
CA LEU A 242 2.11 17.26 -3.99
C LEU A 242 2.07 18.53 -4.85
N GLY A 243 2.21 19.71 -4.27
CA GLY A 243 2.21 21.00 -4.98
C GLY A 243 0.81 21.58 -5.16
N PHE A 244 -0.15 21.14 -4.35
CA PHE A 244 -1.53 21.59 -4.33
C PHE A 244 -1.93 22.03 -2.91
N PRO A 245 -1.23 23.00 -2.29
CA PRO A 245 -1.55 23.45 -0.94
C PRO A 245 -2.98 23.97 -0.86
N PHE A 246 -3.58 23.87 0.32
CA PHE A 246 -4.87 24.51 0.57
C PHE A 246 -4.67 26.02 0.74
N THR A 247 -5.60 26.80 0.22
CA THR A 247 -5.69 28.24 0.47
C THR A 247 -6.41 28.52 1.78
N GLU A 248 -6.15 29.67 2.42
CA GLU A 248 -6.88 30.11 3.62
C GLU A 248 -8.40 30.07 3.41
N GLN A 249 -8.88 30.46 2.22
CA GLN A 249 -10.29 30.42 1.87
C GLN A 249 -10.86 28.99 1.76
N GLU A 250 -10.07 28.00 1.32
CA GLU A 250 -10.49 26.59 1.34
C GLU A 250 -10.57 26.06 2.78
N GLU A 251 -9.64 26.47 3.63
CA GLU A 251 -9.64 26.11 5.06
C GLU A 251 -10.85 26.71 5.78
N ASP A 252 -11.10 28.00 5.60
CA ASP A 252 -12.26 28.69 6.19
C ASP A 252 -13.61 28.10 5.73
N ARG A 253 -13.65 27.54 4.51
CA ARG A 253 -14.83 26.86 3.95
C ARG A 253 -14.94 25.39 4.35
N GLY A 254 -14.03 24.89 5.18
CA GLY A 254 -14.02 23.51 5.67
C GLY A 254 -13.73 22.47 4.60
N VAL A 255 -12.97 22.81 3.55
CA VAL A 255 -12.70 21.90 2.42
C VAL A 255 -11.82 20.72 2.86
N VAL A 256 -10.91 20.95 3.81
CA VAL A 256 -10.08 19.89 4.41
C VAL A 256 -10.96 18.84 5.08
N GLU A 257 -11.92 19.28 5.90
CA GLU A 257 -12.87 18.44 6.63
C GLU A 257 -13.79 17.68 5.67
N LYS A 258 -14.27 18.33 4.59
CA LYS A 258 -15.08 17.66 3.55
C LYS A 258 -14.32 16.51 2.87
N ILE A 259 -13.03 16.70 2.56
CA ILE A 259 -12.20 15.62 1.98
C ILE A 259 -12.01 14.49 2.98
N LEU A 260 -11.73 14.82 4.24
CA LEU A 260 -11.56 13.81 5.30
C LEU A 260 -12.85 13.02 5.54
N GLU A 261 -14.01 13.69 5.52
CA GLU A 261 -15.31 13.05 5.67
C GLU A 261 -15.63 12.14 4.48
N LEU A 262 -15.39 12.61 3.24
CA LEU A 262 -15.56 11.80 2.03
C LEU A 262 -14.67 10.54 2.05
N CYS A 263 -13.43 10.71 2.50
CA CYS A 263 -12.44 9.64 2.57
C CYS A 263 -12.48 8.87 3.90
N SER A 264 -13.46 9.12 4.78
CA SER A 264 -13.55 8.45 6.07
C SER A 264 -13.81 6.96 5.87
N LEU A 265 -13.44 6.14 6.86
CA LEU A 265 -13.71 4.70 6.81
C LEU A 265 -15.21 4.45 6.60
N ARG A 266 -16.05 5.16 7.36
CA ARG A 266 -17.51 5.04 7.32
C ARG A 266 -18.01 5.35 5.91
N SER A 267 -17.74 6.55 5.42
CA SER A 267 -18.17 7.03 4.11
C SER A 267 -17.73 6.08 3.00
N LEU A 268 -16.44 5.73 2.93
CA LEU A 268 -15.94 4.83 1.90
C LEU A 268 -16.58 3.43 2.02
N SER A 269 -16.72 2.87 3.21
CA SER A 269 -17.30 1.53 3.39
C SER A 269 -18.78 1.46 3.05
N ASP A 270 -19.50 2.59 3.16
CA ASP A 270 -20.93 2.68 2.90
C ASP A 270 -21.28 2.87 1.41
N LEU A 271 -20.30 3.19 0.55
CA LEU A 271 -20.50 3.34 -0.90
C LEU A 271 -20.74 1.98 -1.58
N GLU A 272 -21.72 1.93 -2.49
CA GLU A 272 -22.07 0.70 -3.21
C GLU A 272 -20.90 0.13 -4.04
N ALA A 273 -20.06 1.00 -4.60
CA ALA A 273 -18.82 0.62 -5.30
C ALA A 273 -17.81 -0.10 -4.41
N ASN A 274 -17.91 0.04 -3.08
CA ASN A 274 -17.03 -0.57 -2.08
C ASN A 274 -17.68 -1.77 -1.37
N LYS A 275 -19.01 -1.84 -1.34
CA LYS A 275 -19.77 -3.01 -0.86
C LYS A 275 -19.78 -4.17 -1.86
N SER A 276 -19.74 -3.83 -3.15
CA SER A 276 -19.82 -4.76 -4.27
C SER A 276 -18.60 -4.65 -5.19
N GLY A 277 -18.41 -5.65 -6.06
CA GLY A 277 -17.32 -5.69 -7.02
C GLY A 277 -16.00 -6.26 -6.49
N LYS A 278 -15.06 -6.45 -7.42
CA LYS A 278 -13.75 -7.06 -7.18
C LYS A 278 -12.66 -6.29 -7.90
N THR A 279 -11.47 -6.29 -7.30
CA THR A 279 -10.25 -5.82 -7.96
C THR A 279 -9.87 -6.73 -9.14
N VAL A 280 -8.93 -6.28 -9.97
CA VAL A 280 -8.35 -7.06 -11.08
C VAL A 280 -7.77 -8.41 -10.61
N ASN A 281 -7.31 -8.48 -9.36
CA ASN A 281 -6.77 -9.70 -8.75
C ASN A 281 -7.85 -10.55 -8.04
N GLY A 282 -9.13 -10.24 -8.22
CA GLY A 282 -10.26 -11.01 -7.69
C GLY A 282 -10.59 -10.78 -6.22
N VAL A 283 -9.98 -9.79 -5.56
CA VAL A 283 -10.29 -9.42 -4.16
C VAL A 283 -11.58 -8.60 -4.10
N ASP A 284 -12.56 -9.03 -3.30
CA ASP A 284 -13.78 -8.26 -3.05
C ASP A 284 -13.49 -6.91 -2.38
N HIS A 285 -14.09 -5.83 -2.89
CA HIS A 285 -13.84 -4.47 -2.39
C HIS A 285 -14.14 -4.31 -0.89
N LYS A 286 -15.19 -4.97 -0.40
CA LYS A 286 -15.58 -4.93 1.02
C LYS A 286 -14.51 -5.46 1.98
N PHE A 287 -13.54 -6.24 1.49
CA PHE A 287 -12.46 -6.78 2.33
C PHE A 287 -11.42 -5.73 2.72
N PHE A 288 -11.38 -4.59 2.04
CA PHE A 288 -10.46 -3.49 2.38
C PHE A 288 -10.89 -2.69 3.62
N PHE A 289 -12.14 -2.81 4.05
CA PHE A 289 -12.72 -2.04 5.15
C PHE A 289 -12.97 -2.96 6.36
N ARG A 290 -12.48 -2.56 7.54
CA ARG A 290 -12.58 -3.35 8.79
C ARG A 290 -12.85 -2.48 10.03
N LYS A 291 -11.80 -1.98 10.67
CA LYS A 291 -11.89 -1.12 11.86
C LYS A 291 -11.27 0.27 11.66
N GLY A 292 -10.15 0.36 10.96
CA GLY A 292 -9.47 1.64 10.70
C GLY A 292 -9.01 2.37 11.96
N GLU A 293 -8.59 1.59 12.97
CA GLU A 293 -8.17 2.04 14.30
C GLU A 293 -6.69 1.72 14.53
N VAL A 294 -6.07 2.42 15.48
CA VAL A 294 -4.71 2.17 15.98
C VAL A 294 -4.80 1.37 17.27
N GLY A 295 -3.94 0.38 17.45
CA GLY A 295 -3.83 -0.41 18.68
C GLY A 295 -4.74 -1.63 18.75
N ASP A 296 -5.37 -2.03 17.64
CA ASP A 296 -6.22 -3.22 17.64
C ASP A 296 -5.41 -4.51 17.88
N TRP A 297 -4.10 -4.47 17.63
CA TRP A 297 -3.18 -5.56 18.00
C TRP A 297 -3.28 -5.98 19.47
N LYS A 298 -3.66 -5.08 20.39
CA LYS A 298 -3.84 -5.37 21.82
C LYS A 298 -4.92 -6.43 22.09
N ASN A 299 -5.86 -6.58 21.17
CA ASN A 299 -6.96 -7.54 21.28
C ASN A 299 -6.59 -8.94 20.75
N HIS A 300 -5.40 -9.10 20.16
CA HIS A 300 -5.03 -10.30 19.40
C HIS A 300 -3.66 -10.87 19.74
N LEU A 301 -2.68 -10.02 20.04
CA LEU A 301 -1.32 -10.46 20.36
C LEU A 301 -1.20 -10.78 21.85
N THR A 302 -0.45 -11.83 22.18
CA THR A 302 -0.02 -12.07 23.56
C THR A 302 1.10 -11.08 23.94
N PRO A 303 1.34 -10.84 25.24
CA PRO A 303 2.46 -10.01 25.68
C PRO A 303 3.83 -10.46 25.15
N GLU A 304 4.02 -11.77 24.99
CA GLU A 304 5.26 -12.34 24.45
C GLU A 304 5.42 -12.03 22.95
N MET A 305 4.33 -12.13 22.18
CA MET A 305 4.33 -11.77 20.76
C MET A 305 4.62 -10.28 20.57
N GLU A 306 3.97 -9.44 21.38
CA GLU A 306 4.19 -8.00 21.40
C GLU A 306 5.68 -7.68 21.65
N SER A 307 6.22 -8.17 22.76
CA SER A 307 7.60 -7.93 23.19
C SER A 307 8.62 -8.38 22.15
N LYS A 308 8.40 -9.54 21.51
CA LYS A 308 9.27 -10.06 20.44
C LYS A 308 9.25 -9.17 19.20
N ILE A 309 8.07 -8.67 18.78
CA ILE A 309 7.98 -7.74 17.64
C ILE A 309 8.67 -6.43 17.98
N ASP A 310 8.40 -5.85 19.15
CA ASP A 310 8.97 -4.57 19.55
C ASP A 310 10.50 -4.64 19.61
N THR A 311 11.05 -5.70 20.21
CA THR A 311 12.50 -5.95 20.25
C THR A 311 13.10 -5.98 18.84
N ILE A 312 12.48 -6.74 17.92
CA ILE A 312 12.97 -6.82 16.53
C ILE A 312 12.92 -5.46 15.84
N ILE A 313 11.82 -4.73 15.98
CA ILE A 313 11.66 -3.41 15.34
C ILE A 313 12.66 -2.41 15.92
N GLU A 314 12.82 -2.34 17.24
CA GLU A 314 13.82 -1.48 17.88
C GLU A 314 15.24 -1.79 17.44
N GLU A 315 15.61 -3.08 17.37
CA GLU A 315 16.93 -3.49 16.90
C GLU A 315 17.17 -3.12 15.43
N LYS A 316 16.18 -3.35 14.56
CA LYS A 316 16.31 -3.10 13.12
C LYS A 316 16.27 -1.61 12.77
N LEU A 317 15.53 -0.80 13.52
CA LEU A 317 15.42 0.64 13.32
C LEU A 317 16.48 1.43 14.10
N ARG A 318 17.28 0.78 14.95
CA ARG A 318 18.31 1.42 15.77
C ARG A 318 19.23 2.32 14.94
N GLY A 319 19.38 3.56 15.39
CA GLY A 319 20.25 4.54 14.73
C GLY A 319 19.66 5.17 13.46
N SER A 320 18.45 4.81 13.04
CA SER A 320 17.80 5.43 11.89
C SER A 320 17.12 6.77 12.20
N GLY A 321 16.80 7.03 13.48
CA GLY A 321 15.98 8.16 13.91
C GLY A 321 14.46 7.93 13.73
N LEU A 322 14.03 6.80 13.17
CA LEU A 322 12.63 6.42 13.06
C LEU A 322 12.15 5.65 14.29
N SER A 323 10.99 6.05 14.83
CA SER A 323 10.28 5.38 15.92
C SER A 323 8.78 5.24 15.62
N PHE A 324 8.14 4.29 16.31
CA PHE A 324 6.72 3.97 16.27
C PHE A 324 6.13 3.96 17.67
#